data_AF-A0A8H9KHG9-F1
#
_entry.id   AF-A0A8H9KHG9-F1
#
_cell.length_a   1.000
_cell.length_b   1.000
_cell.length_c   1.000
_cell.angle_alpha   90.00
_cell.angle_beta   90.00
_cell.angle_gamma   90.00
#
_symmetry.space_group_name_H-M   'P 1'
#
loop_
_entity.id
_entity.type
_entity.pdbx_description
1 polymer ?
#
loop_
_entity_poly.entity_id
_entity_poly.type
_entity_poly.pdbx_seq_one_letter_code
_entity_poly.pdbx_strand_id
1 'polypeptide(L)'
;MPILEFRDYVVDDMKYIKNKNFRSKKDDIDLKPKVDVKLEADVNFCTNCGTDIRNVQVEVKQPVQEAAQENAMPTRKSQRVNSNQDQSQNASLGQDFAQSMRTFDVHNMWEWFVNSWKHPFAEQNADKWYGWITLLAEDILVGLGLFFGAQRATSSVLGSDIASSTSNFTFGMAIELIFFLLVAQVAWIGSAYLAYKVIYNKNKDFLQLTNHIVQTSNLSVIFIVIFFIFMILAGPSGVVMASLMLWLSAIFFGMVLTVVVLGDPNPVHDNFYGYLLFIVLQAITGVIIFMLISSMIIGQIGSSFLNLI
;
A
#
# COMPACT_ATOMS: atom_id res chain seq x y z
N MET A 1 -36.59 -19.10 28.21
CA MET A 1 -36.45 -17.67 27.86
C MET A 1 -36.01 -17.65 26.40
N PRO A 2 -36.91 -17.32 25.46
CA PRO A 2 -36.76 -17.73 24.06
C PRO A 2 -36.02 -16.69 23.20
N ILE A 3 -35.26 -17.23 22.25
CA ILE A 3 -34.48 -16.56 21.21
C ILE A 3 -35.37 -16.45 19.97
N LEU A 4 -36.09 -15.35 19.78
CA LEU A 4 -36.85 -15.06 18.55
C LEU A 4 -37.12 -13.54 18.46
N GLU A 5 -36.25 -12.75 17.80
CA GLU A 5 -36.65 -11.42 17.29
C GLU A 5 -35.64 -10.72 16.33
N PHE A 6 -34.80 -11.46 15.60
CA PHE A 6 -33.88 -10.84 14.62
C PHE A 6 -34.16 -11.19 13.15
N ARG A 7 -35.28 -11.87 12.86
CA ARG A 7 -35.62 -12.33 11.51
C ARG A 7 -36.58 -11.41 10.75
N ASP A 8 -37.23 -10.47 11.43
CA ASP A 8 -38.31 -9.67 10.83
C ASP A 8 -37.85 -8.32 10.26
N TYR A 9 -36.62 -7.87 10.55
CA TYR A 9 -36.10 -6.61 10.01
C TYR A 9 -35.53 -6.67 8.58
N VAL A 10 -35.37 -7.88 8.00
CA VAL A 10 -34.74 -8.06 6.67
C VAL A 10 -35.76 -8.40 5.57
N VAL A 11 -37.02 -8.67 5.93
CA VAL A 11 -38.03 -9.17 4.97
C VAL A 11 -38.95 -8.07 4.42
N ASP A 12 -39.08 -6.93 5.09
CA ASP A 12 -39.96 -5.84 4.62
C ASP A 12 -39.33 -4.93 3.55
N ASP A 13 -38.01 -4.79 3.51
CA ASP A 13 -37.32 -4.01 2.46
C ASP A 13 -37.26 -4.71 1.08
N MET A 14 -37.49 -6.03 1.03
CA MET A 14 -37.46 -6.78 -0.23
C MET A 14 -38.79 -6.84 -0.99
N LYS A 15 -39.89 -6.30 -0.43
CA LYS A 15 -41.18 -6.23 -1.15
C LYS A 15 -41.37 -4.97 -1.98
N TYR A 16 -40.51 -3.96 -1.84
CA TYR A 16 -40.65 -2.68 -2.54
C TYR A 16 -39.94 -2.60 -3.91
N ILE A 17 -39.20 -3.63 -4.34
CA ILE A 17 -38.46 -3.64 -5.62
C ILE A 17 -39.00 -4.71 -6.59
N LYS A 18 -40.32 -4.95 -6.58
CA LYS A 18 -40.94 -5.89 -7.52
C LYS A 18 -42.25 -5.40 -8.10
N ASN A 19 -42.28 -4.15 -8.59
CA ASN A 19 -43.32 -3.76 -9.54
C ASN A 19 -42.90 -2.55 -10.39
N LYS A 20 -42.34 -2.82 -11.57
CA LYS A 20 -42.48 -1.96 -12.76
C LYS A 20 -42.19 -2.80 -14.01
N ASN A 21 -43.27 -3.34 -14.57
CA ASN A 21 -43.31 -3.80 -15.94
C ASN A 21 -43.00 -2.63 -16.88
N PHE A 22 -41.97 -2.73 -17.71
CA PHE A 22 -41.95 -2.07 -19.01
C PHE A 22 -41.34 -3.00 -20.06
N ARG A 23 -42.21 -3.39 -20.99
CA ARG A 23 -41.92 -4.15 -22.21
C ARG A 23 -41.86 -3.13 -23.34
N SER A 24 -40.84 -3.13 -24.20
CA SER A 24 -40.99 -2.95 -25.66
C SER A 24 -39.64 -2.70 -26.37
N LYS A 25 -39.41 -3.55 -27.37
CA LYS A 25 -38.76 -3.35 -28.69
C LYS A 25 -37.27 -2.97 -28.81
N LYS A 26 -36.55 -3.91 -29.46
CA LYS A 26 -35.48 -3.70 -30.44
C LYS A 26 -35.85 -2.58 -31.42
N ASP A 27 -34.90 -1.69 -31.70
CA ASP A 27 -34.63 -1.12 -33.02
C ASP A 27 -33.16 -0.66 -33.08
N ASP A 28 -32.46 -1.06 -34.14
CA ASP A 28 -31.09 -0.70 -34.50
C ASP A 28 -30.98 0.80 -34.80
N ILE A 29 -30.08 1.54 -34.14
CA ILE A 29 -29.58 2.83 -34.64
C ILE A 29 -28.09 2.98 -34.29
N ASP A 30 -27.26 2.90 -35.32
CA ASP A 30 -25.85 3.30 -35.35
C ASP A 30 -25.77 4.84 -35.34
N LEU A 31 -25.22 5.42 -34.26
CA LEU A 31 -25.00 6.87 -34.14
C LEU A 31 -23.59 7.13 -33.59
N LYS A 32 -22.61 7.18 -34.50
CA LYS A 32 -21.40 7.97 -34.29
C LYS A 32 -21.78 9.45 -34.20
N PRO A 33 -21.37 10.22 -33.18
CA PRO A 33 -21.60 11.66 -33.18
C PRO A 33 -20.62 12.31 -34.16
N LYS A 34 -21.12 12.70 -35.35
CA LYS A 34 -20.55 13.79 -36.13
C LYS A 34 -20.99 15.08 -35.46
N VAL A 35 -20.04 15.84 -34.91
CA VAL A 35 -20.34 17.16 -34.36
C VAL A 35 -19.61 18.20 -35.22
N ASP A 36 -20.35 18.80 -36.15
CA ASP A 36 -20.01 20.10 -36.73
C ASP A 36 -20.44 21.18 -35.71
N VAL A 37 -19.49 21.76 -34.99
CA VAL A 37 -19.75 23.01 -34.24
C VAL A 37 -19.12 24.16 -35.01
N LYS A 38 -19.96 25.04 -35.57
CA LYS A 38 -19.56 26.40 -35.90
C LYS A 38 -19.33 27.16 -34.60
N LEU A 39 -18.08 27.45 -34.28
CA LEU A 39 -17.71 28.33 -33.16
C LEU A 39 -17.72 29.78 -33.64
N GLU A 40 -18.51 30.62 -32.97
CA GLU A 40 -18.41 32.08 -33.08
C GLU A 40 -17.12 32.56 -32.38
N ALA A 41 -16.56 33.65 -32.87
CA ALA A 41 -15.13 33.98 -32.74
C ALA A 41 -14.65 34.51 -31.36
N ASP A 42 -15.36 34.27 -30.26
CA ASP A 42 -15.02 34.85 -28.95
C ASP A 42 -15.19 33.95 -27.71
N VAL A 43 -15.33 32.63 -27.87
CA VAL A 43 -15.45 31.72 -26.72
C VAL A 43 -14.10 31.16 -26.27
N ASN A 44 -13.72 31.45 -25.02
CA ASN A 44 -12.45 31.01 -24.42
C ASN A 44 -12.50 29.62 -23.75
N PHE A 45 -13.70 29.06 -23.57
CA PHE A 45 -13.92 27.78 -22.87
C PHE A 45 -14.98 26.93 -23.56
N CYS A 46 -14.79 25.62 -23.55
CA CYS A 46 -15.80 24.67 -24.01
C CYS A 46 -16.98 24.66 -23.03
N THR A 47 -18.17 25.03 -23.50
CA THR A 47 -19.42 25.07 -22.71
C THR A 47 -19.93 23.68 -22.29
N ASN A 48 -19.37 22.60 -22.85
CA ASN A 48 -19.80 21.23 -22.54
C ASN A 48 -18.88 20.51 -21.53
N CYS A 49 -17.57 20.80 -21.52
CA CYS A 49 -16.61 20.09 -20.66
C CYS A 49 -15.64 21.01 -19.90
N GLY A 50 -15.77 22.34 -20.02
CA GLY A 50 -14.98 23.31 -19.26
C GLY A 50 -13.50 23.41 -19.66
N THR A 51 -13.08 22.75 -20.73
CA THR A 51 -11.69 22.82 -21.22
C THR A 51 -11.39 24.20 -21.82
N ASP A 52 -10.26 24.80 -21.44
CA ASP A 52 -9.75 26.07 -22.00
C ASP A 52 -9.18 25.81 -23.41
N ILE A 53 -9.76 26.49 -24.41
CA ILE A 53 -9.47 26.25 -25.84
C ILE A 53 -8.50 27.28 -26.43
N ARG A 54 -7.94 28.17 -25.61
CA ARG A 54 -7.00 29.22 -26.07
C ARG A 54 -5.66 28.70 -26.58
N ASN A 55 -5.33 27.43 -26.35
CA ASN A 55 -4.03 26.84 -26.71
C ASN A 55 -4.12 25.54 -27.53
N VAL A 56 -5.25 25.28 -28.19
CA VAL A 56 -5.37 24.12 -29.09
C VAL A 56 -4.88 24.51 -30.49
N GLN A 57 -3.82 23.86 -30.98
CA GLN A 57 -3.38 24.03 -32.37
C GLN A 57 -4.41 23.38 -33.30
N VAL A 58 -5.21 24.21 -33.98
CA VAL A 58 -6.16 23.77 -34.99
C VAL A 58 -5.42 23.60 -36.31
N GLU A 59 -5.16 22.35 -36.71
CA GLU A 59 -4.70 22.03 -38.07
C GLU A 59 -5.88 22.16 -39.04
N VAL A 60 -5.95 23.29 -39.74
CA VAL A 60 -6.97 23.57 -40.75
C VAL A 60 -6.64 22.78 -42.02
N LYS A 61 -7.44 21.76 -42.34
CA LYS A 61 -7.47 21.14 -43.67
C LYS A 61 -8.60 21.71 -44.51
N GLN A 62 -8.26 22.33 -45.63
CA GLN A 62 -9.15 22.64 -46.76
C GLN A 62 -8.46 22.23 -48.09
N PRO A 63 -9.20 22.05 -49.21
CA PRO A 63 -9.25 20.77 -49.91
C PRO A 63 -8.58 20.74 -51.31
N VAL A 64 -8.22 19.51 -51.69
CA VAL A 64 -8.06 18.87 -53.03
C VAL A 64 -7.68 19.75 -54.24
N GLN A 65 -6.54 19.41 -54.86
CA GLN A 65 -6.40 19.38 -56.32
C GLN A 65 -5.54 18.19 -56.78
N GLU A 66 -6.04 17.53 -57.81
CA GLU A 66 -5.60 16.28 -58.43
C GLU A 66 -4.92 16.60 -59.76
N ALA A 67 -3.71 16.07 -60.03
CA ALA A 67 -3.25 15.63 -61.36
C ALA A 67 -1.78 15.16 -61.41
N ALA A 68 -1.61 14.02 -62.12
CA ALA A 68 -0.50 13.60 -63.00
C ALA A 68 0.73 12.83 -62.44
N GLN A 69 0.91 11.65 -63.06
CA GLN A 69 1.97 10.65 -62.99
C GLN A 69 3.32 11.13 -63.54
N GLU A 70 4.47 10.61 -63.06
CA GLU A 70 5.29 9.58 -63.76
C GLU A 70 6.64 9.27 -63.05
N ASN A 71 6.95 7.98 -62.99
CA ASN A 71 8.26 7.31 -63.07
C ASN A 71 9.23 7.09 -61.88
N ALA A 72 9.57 5.78 -61.75
CA ALA A 72 10.84 5.14 -61.40
C ALA A 72 11.20 4.82 -59.92
N MET A 73 11.07 3.53 -59.58
CA MET A 73 11.83 2.77 -58.56
C MET A 73 13.22 2.36 -59.17
N PRO A 74 14.25 1.81 -58.44
CA PRO A 74 14.17 1.23 -57.11
C PRO A 74 15.37 1.39 -56.12
N THR A 75 15.09 1.01 -54.86
CA THR A 75 15.98 0.36 -53.86
C THR A 75 17.17 1.13 -53.25
N ARG A 76 17.07 1.41 -51.93
CA ARG A 76 18.05 0.89 -50.96
C ARG A 76 17.47 0.81 -49.54
N LYS A 77 17.37 -0.43 -49.03
CA LYS A 77 17.20 -0.72 -47.61
C LYS A 77 18.42 -0.19 -46.84
N SER A 78 18.20 0.57 -45.78
CA SER A 78 19.11 0.54 -44.63
C SER A 78 18.29 0.69 -43.35
N GLN A 79 18.01 -0.48 -42.79
CA GLN A 79 17.58 -0.71 -41.43
C GLN A 79 18.76 -0.41 -40.52
N ARG A 80 18.62 0.57 -39.60
CA ARG A 80 19.48 0.66 -38.42
C ARG A 80 18.58 0.60 -37.19
N VAL A 81 18.45 -0.63 -36.68
CA VAL A 81 17.86 -0.95 -35.39
C VAL A 81 18.92 -0.68 -34.30
N ASN A 82 18.45 0.04 -33.27
CA ASN A 82 18.89 0.15 -31.87
C ASN A 82 20.36 0.01 -31.47
N SER A 83 20.78 0.90 -30.57
CA SER A 83 21.01 0.55 -29.15
C SER A 83 21.32 1.82 -28.36
N ASN A 84 20.36 2.33 -27.59
CA ASN A 84 20.56 3.19 -26.42
C ASN A 84 19.22 3.30 -25.67
N GLN A 85 18.78 2.19 -25.09
CA GLN A 85 17.72 2.14 -24.11
C GLN A 85 18.18 1.22 -23.00
N ASP A 86 18.95 1.74 -22.04
CA ASP A 86 19.20 1.07 -20.77
C ASP A 86 19.61 2.07 -19.65
N GLN A 87 19.16 3.33 -19.73
CA GLN A 87 19.53 4.33 -18.71
C GLN A 87 18.39 5.25 -18.25
N SER A 88 17.12 4.91 -18.51
CA SER A 88 16.00 5.81 -18.21
C SER A 88 15.05 5.37 -17.09
N GLN A 89 15.22 4.17 -16.49
CA GLN A 89 14.30 3.72 -15.42
C GLN A 89 14.74 4.11 -14.01
N ASN A 90 16.05 4.34 -13.78
CA ASN A 90 16.54 4.68 -12.43
C ASN A 90 16.47 6.19 -12.12
N ALA A 91 16.39 7.06 -13.14
CA ALA A 91 16.27 8.50 -12.95
C ALA A 91 14.83 8.95 -12.61
N SER A 92 13.81 8.22 -13.09
CA SER A 92 12.40 8.58 -12.88
C SER A 92 11.94 8.35 -11.44
N LEU A 93 12.38 7.26 -10.79
CA LEU A 93 11.96 6.95 -9.42
C LEU A 93 12.44 8.00 -8.41
N GLY A 94 13.68 8.47 -8.56
CA GLY A 94 14.27 9.50 -7.69
C GLY A 94 13.66 10.89 -7.91
N GLN A 95 13.30 11.23 -9.16
CA GLN A 95 12.62 12.48 -9.48
C GLN A 95 11.18 12.50 -8.97
N ASP A 96 10.45 11.39 -9.11
CA ASP A 96 9.09 11.23 -8.60
C ASP A 96 9.03 11.33 -7.07
N PHE A 97 9.96 10.69 -6.37
CA PHE A 97 10.06 10.80 -4.91
C PHE A 97 10.39 12.24 -4.48
N ALA A 98 11.39 12.87 -5.11
CA ALA A 98 11.77 14.23 -4.78
C ALA A 98 10.64 15.24 -5.05
N GLN A 99 9.83 15.01 -6.09
CA GLN A 99 8.67 15.84 -6.39
C GLN A 99 7.53 15.60 -5.40
N SER A 100 7.17 14.35 -5.10
CA SER A 100 6.18 14.01 -4.06
C SER A 100 6.56 14.59 -2.69
N MET A 101 7.85 14.57 -2.33
CA MET A 101 8.31 15.16 -1.08
C MET A 101 8.25 16.69 -1.06
N ARG A 102 8.38 17.36 -2.21
CA ARG A 102 8.23 18.82 -2.31
C ARG A 102 6.77 19.27 -2.24
N THR A 103 5.86 18.45 -2.75
CA THR A 103 4.41 18.70 -2.71
C THR A 103 3.72 17.97 -1.56
N PHE A 104 4.50 17.45 -0.61
CA PHE A 104 3.97 16.64 0.48
C PHE A 104 3.08 17.48 1.39
N ASP A 105 1.79 17.15 1.40
CA ASP A 105 0.82 17.80 2.25
C ASP A 105 0.57 16.95 3.50
N VAL A 106 1.14 17.41 4.63
CA VAL A 106 1.00 16.78 5.95
C VAL A 106 -0.46 16.77 6.40
N HIS A 107 -1.24 17.79 6.05
CA HIS A 107 -2.64 17.89 6.46
C HIS A 107 -3.47 16.79 5.78
N ASN A 108 -3.26 16.61 4.48
CA ASN A 108 -3.93 15.55 3.72
C ASN A 108 -3.50 14.15 4.17
N MET A 109 -2.24 13.96 4.60
CA MET A 109 -1.81 12.68 5.18
C MET A 109 -2.51 12.41 6.51
N TRP A 110 -2.59 13.41 7.40
CA TRP A 110 -3.30 13.27 8.67
C TRP A 110 -4.79 13.00 8.46
N GLU A 111 -5.43 13.68 7.50
CA GLU A 111 -6.81 13.44 7.16
C GLU A 111 -7.03 12.00 6.63
N TRP A 112 -6.19 11.54 5.69
CA TRP A 112 -6.20 10.15 5.22
C TRP A 112 -6.06 9.16 6.38
N PHE A 113 -5.12 9.44 7.27
CA PHE A 113 -4.83 8.61 8.43
C PHE A 113 -6.04 8.53 9.38
N VAL A 114 -6.61 9.65 9.79
CA VAL A 114 -7.77 9.66 10.71
C VAL A 114 -9.04 9.12 10.03
N ASN A 115 -9.25 9.39 8.74
CA ASN A 115 -10.38 8.85 7.99
C ASN A 115 -10.30 7.33 7.86
N SER A 116 -9.10 6.77 7.70
CA SER A 116 -8.89 5.32 7.65
C SER A 116 -9.33 4.58 8.92
N TRP A 117 -9.29 5.23 10.08
CA TRP A 117 -9.81 4.63 11.32
C TRP A 117 -11.32 4.46 11.31
N LYS A 118 -12.05 5.38 10.67
CA LYS A 118 -13.51 5.32 10.55
C LYS A 118 -13.95 4.43 9.39
N HIS A 119 -13.19 4.47 8.31
CA HIS A 119 -13.52 3.80 7.05
C HIS A 119 -12.28 3.11 6.45
N PRO A 120 -11.83 1.97 7.03
CA PRO A 120 -10.58 1.32 6.63
C PRO A 120 -10.57 0.87 5.17
N PHE A 121 -11.72 0.43 4.64
CA PHE A 121 -11.86 -0.03 3.25
C PHE A 121 -12.38 1.02 2.27
N ALA A 122 -12.62 2.26 2.69
CA ALA A 122 -13.10 3.28 1.76
C ALA A 122 -12.01 3.67 0.76
N GLU A 123 -12.39 4.02 -0.46
CA GLU A 123 -11.46 4.68 -1.38
C GLU A 123 -11.18 6.09 -0.87
N GLN A 124 -9.90 6.44 -0.76
CA GLN A 124 -9.45 7.74 -0.28
C GLN A 124 -8.41 8.32 -1.23
N ASN A 125 -8.42 9.63 -1.41
CA ASN A 125 -7.37 10.33 -2.13
C ASN A 125 -6.11 10.37 -1.26
N ALA A 126 -5.12 9.57 -1.60
CA ALA A 126 -3.87 9.45 -0.86
C ALA A 126 -2.68 9.51 -1.82
N ASP A 127 -1.61 10.21 -1.43
CA ASP A 127 -0.34 10.14 -2.17
C ASP A 127 0.26 8.73 -2.02
N LYS A 128 0.94 8.25 -3.06
CA LYS A 128 1.52 6.89 -3.18
C LYS A 128 2.52 6.52 -2.08
N TRP A 129 2.97 7.48 -1.28
CA TRP A 129 3.96 7.32 -0.22
C TRP A 129 3.40 7.26 1.20
N TYR A 130 2.13 7.61 1.41
CA TYR A 130 1.56 7.70 2.76
C TYR A 130 1.70 6.39 3.54
N GLY A 131 1.47 5.25 2.91
CA GLY A 131 1.63 3.94 3.54
C GLY A 131 3.05 3.69 4.05
N TRP A 132 4.08 3.99 3.24
CA TRP A 132 5.48 3.81 3.63
C TRP A 132 5.90 4.75 4.75
N ILE A 133 5.41 5.99 4.75
CA ILE A 133 5.69 6.96 5.82
C ILE A 133 5.07 6.48 7.13
N THR A 134 3.83 5.99 7.11
CA THR A 134 3.20 5.43 8.31
C THR A 134 3.95 4.22 8.84
N LEU A 135 4.29 3.25 7.98
CA LEU A 135 5.06 2.07 8.37
C LEU A 135 6.41 2.44 9.01
N LEU A 136 7.14 3.38 8.40
CA LEU A 136 8.40 3.86 8.95
C LEU A 136 8.20 4.56 10.31
N ALA A 137 7.14 5.35 10.47
CA ALA A 137 6.83 6.00 11.73
C ALA A 137 6.47 4.97 12.83
N GLU A 138 5.73 3.92 12.48
CA GLU A 138 5.43 2.79 13.36
C GLU A 138 6.72 2.08 13.80
N ASP A 139 7.61 1.75 12.86
CA ASP A 139 8.88 1.09 13.16
C ASP A 139 9.77 1.93 14.06
N ILE A 140 9.83 3.26 13.83
CA ILE A 140 10.55 4.20 14.69
C ILE A 140 10.01 4.16 16.12
N LEU A 141 8.69 4.15 16.31
CA LEU A 141 8.08 4.02 17.64
C LEU A 141 8.43 2.68 18.29
N VAL A 142 8.45 1.58 17.53
CA VAL A 142 8.85 0.26 18.05
C VAL A 142 10.31 0.27 18.50
N GLY A 143 11.23 0.70 17.64
CA GLY A 143 12.66 0.75 17.93
C GLY A 143 13.00 1.67 19.10
N LEU A 144 12.45 2.89 19.13
CA LEU A 144 12.64 3.83 20.23
C LEU A 144 11.99 3.34 21.53
N GLY A 145 10.83 2.69 21.45
CA GLY A 145 10.18 2.08 22.61
C GLY A 145 11.07 1.01 23.25
N LEU A 146 11.60 0.08 22.45
CA LEU A 146 12.56 -0.92 22.93
C LEU A 146 13.81 -0.30 23.54
N PHE A 147 14.36 0.73 22.89
CA PHE A 147 15.52 1.45 23.41
C PHE A 147 15.25 2.05 24.79
N PHE A 148 14.23 2.89 24.92
CA PHE A 148 13.93 3.54 26.21
C PHE A 148 13.52 2.55 27.29
N GLY A 149 12.78 1.48 26.94
CA GLY A 149 12.43 0.43 27.88
C GLY A 149 13.65 -0.33 28.39
N ALA A 150 14.61 -0.66 27.52
CA ALA A 150 15.85 -1.31 27.92
C ALA A 150 16.71 -0.43 28.85
N GLN A 151 16.86 0.86 28.51
CA GLN A 151 17.60 1.83 29.36
C GLN A 151 16.94 2.00 30.74
N ARG A 152 15.61 1.88 30.82
CA ARG A 152 14.91 1.90 32.11
C ARG A 152 15.05 0.59 32.88
N ALA A 153 15.07 -0.55 32.20
CA ALA A 153 15.26 -1.86 32.84
C ALA A 153 16.65 -2.00 33.50
N THR A 154 17.68 -1.36 32.94
CA THR A 154 19.00 -1.29 33.59
C THR A 154 19.06 -0.42 34.83
N SER A 155 18.15 0.55 34.96
CA SER A 155 18.11 1.50 36.07
C SER A 155 17.29 1.03 37.28
N SER A 156 16.50 -0.03 37.13
CA SER A 156 15.63 -0.54 38.19
C SER A 156 16.34 -1.55 39.10
N VAL A 157 16.41 -1.22 40.39
CA VAL A 157 17.06 -1.98 41.49
C VAL A 157 16.38 -3.34 41.82
N LEU A 158 15.41 -3.80 41.03
CA LEU A 158 14.73 -5.09 41.24
C LEU A 158 15.06 -6.10 40.12
N GLY A 159 15.90 -7.08 40.44
CA GLY A 159 15.98 -8.38 39.74
C GLY A 159 17.07 -8.49 38.66
N SER A 160 18.13 -9.23 39.00
CA SER A 160 19.39 -9.43 38.25
C SER A 160 19.27 -10.04 36.85
N ASP A 161 18.16 -10.71 36.52
CA ASP A 161 18.14 -11.61 35.35
C ASP A 161 17.54 -10.95 34.09
N ILE A 162 16.65 -9.96 34.26
CA ILE A 162 16.11 -9.16 33.15
C ILE A 162 17.05 -7.99 32.83
N ALA A 163 17.66 -7.40 33.86
CA ALA A 163 18.64 -6.33 33.71
C ALA A 163 19.90 -6.80 32.95
N SER A 164 20.39 -8.03 33.21
CA SER A 164 21.56 -8.59 32.51
C SER A 164 21.27 -8.86 31.02
N SER A 165 20.07 -9.31 30.67
CA SER A 165 19.68 -9.60 29.29
C SER A 165 19.34 -8.36 28.44
N THR A 166 18.96 -7.23 29.08
CA THR A 166 18.55 -5.99 28.38
C THR A 166 19.61 -4.89 28.40
N SER A 167 20.64 -5.00 29.25
CA SER A 167 21.68 -3.97 29.44
C SER A 167 22.53 -3.62 28.22
N ASN A 168 22.51 -4.47 27.20
CA ASN A 168 23.32 -4.28 25.99
C ASN A 168 22.52 -3.72 24.81
N PHE A 169 21.22 -3.41 24.97
CA PHE A 169 20.42 -2.86 23.87
C PHE A 169 20.79 -1.39 23.61
N THR A 170 21.61 -1.18 22.58
CA THR A 170 22.11 0.16 22.22
C THR A 170 21.16 0.89 21.28
N PHE A 171 21.35 2.21 21.16
CA PHE A 171 20.65 3.00 20.15
C PHE A 171 20.95 2.51 18.73
N GLY A 172 22.17 2.03 18.46
CA GLY A 172 22.53 1.41 17.18
C GLY A 172 21.67 0.19 16.85
N MET A 173 21.46 -0.71 17.83
CA MET A 173 20.56 -1.87 17.67
C MET A 173 19.11 -1.45 17.42
N ALA A 174 18.66 -0.34 18.02
CA ALA A 174 17.32 0.20 17.75
C ALA A 174 17.17 0.66 16.29
N ILE A 175 18.19 1.33 15.74
CA ILE A 175 18.22 1.75 14.33
C ILE A 175 18.27 0.54 13.40
N GLU A 176 19.11 -0.46 13.70
CA GLU A 176 19.17 -1.70 12.94
C GLU A 176 17.82 -2.42 12.93
N LEU A 177 17.13 -2.48 14.07
CA LEU A 177 15.81 -3.07 14.19
C LEU A 177 14.76 -2.33 13.35
N ILE A 178 14.79 -0.99 13.31
CA ILE A 178 13.87 -0.20 12.47
C ILE A 178 14.01 -0.60 11.01
N PHE A 179 15.23 -0.63 10.47
CA PHE A 179 15.44 -1.04 9.09
C PHE A 179 15.08 -2.51 8.84
N PHE A 180 15.34 -3.36 9.82
CA PHE A 180 14.98 -4.77 9.75
C PHE A 180 13.45 -4.97 9.68
N LEU A 181 12.67 -4.28 10.51
CA LEU A 181 11.21 -4.30 10.48
C LEU A 181 10.67 -3.78 9.15
N LEU A 182 11.24 -2.70 8.62
CA LEU A 182 10.85 -2.16 7.33
C LEU A 182 11.08 -3.18 6.20
N VAL A 183 12.22 -3.87 6.18
CA VAL A 183 12.50 -4.92 5.20
C VAL A 183 11.53 -6.11 5.36
N ALA A 184 11.21 -6.50 6.58
CA ALA A 184 10.23 -7.55 6.85
C ALA A 184 8.84 -7.18 6.33
N GLN A 185 8.38 -5.95 6.58
CA GLN A 185 7.11 -5.44 6.06
C GLN A 185 7.10 -5.39 4.53
N VAL A 186 8.19 -4.92 3.88
CA VAL A 186 8.33 -4.96 2.42
C VAL A 186 8.19 -6.37 1.88
N ALA A 187 8.81 -7.37 2.53
CA ALA A 187 8.73 -8.77 2.11
C ALA A 187 7.30 -9.33 2.25
N TRP A 188 6.60 -9.01 3.35
CA TRP A 188 5.23 -9.46 3.57
C TRP A 188 4.22 -8.78 2.66
N ILE A 189 4.35 -7.47 2.43
CA ILE A 189 3.54 -6.71 1.46
C ILE A 189 3.85 -7.19 0.03
N GLY A 190 5.10 -7.50 -0.28
CA GLY A 190 5.50 -8.13 -1.55
C GLY A 190 4.85 -9.49 -1.76
N SER A 191 4.77 -10.31 -0.71
CA SER A 191 4.07 -11.60 -0.73
C SER A 191 2.57 -11.40 -1.01
N ALA A 192 1.94 -10.42 -0.36
CA ALA A 192 0.55 -10.04 -0.61
C ALA A 192 0.34 -9.55 -2.05
N TYR A 193 1.26 -8.74 -2.58
CA TYR A 193 1.21 -8.25 -3.95
C TYR A 193 1.27 -9.37 -4.99
N LEU A 194 2.21 -10.31 -4.83
CA LEU A 194 2.33 -11.45 -5.73
C LEU A 194 1.08 -12.33 -5.71
N ALA A 195 0.56 -12.62 -4.53
CA ALA A 195 -0.69 -13.38 -4.38
C ALA A 195 -1.88 -12.65 -5.00
N TYR A 196 -2.05 -11.35 -4.72
CA TYR A 196 -3.11 -10.53 -5.29
C TYR A 196 -3.04 -10.51 -6.83
N LYS A 197 -1.83 -10.38 -7.40
CA LYS A 197 -1.63 -10.41 -8.85
C LYS A 197 -2.00 -11.77 -9.45
N VAL A 198 -1.66 -12.86 -8.78
CA VAL A 198 -2.06 -14.21 -9.21
C VAL A 198 -3.59 -14.36 -9.16
N ILE A 199 -4.25 -13.93 -8.09
CA ILE A 199 -5.70 -14.10 -7.93
C ILE A 199 -6.47 -13.28 -8.97
N TYR A 200 -6.16 -11.99 -9.11
CA TYR A 200 -7.00 -11.07 -9.88
C TYR A 200 -6.48 -10.77 -11.28
N ASN A 201 -5.22 -11.08 -11.59
CA ASN A 201 -4.56 -10.69 -12.85
C ASN A 201 -4.75 -9.20 -13.21
N LYS A 202 -4.95 -8.35 -12.19
CA LYS A 202 -5.15 -6.90 -12.30
C LYS A 202 -3.81 -6.19 -12.20
N ASN A 203 -3.69 -5.06 -12.89
CA ASN A 203 -2.54 -4.16 -12.80
C ASN A 203 -2.69 -3.14 -11.66
N LYS A 204 -3.07 -3.57 -10.45
CA LYS A 204 -2.97 -2.65 -9.29
C LYS A 204 -1.49 -2.38 -9.06
N ASP A 205 -1.11 -1.11 -8.97
CA ASP A 205 0.29 -0.76 -8.73
C ASP A 205 0.72 -1.19 -7.32
N PHE A 206 2.00 -1.54 -7.14
CA PHE A 206 2.52 -2.00 -5.86
C PHE A 206 2.37 -0.95 -4.76
N LEU A 207 2.61 0.32 -5.09
CA LEU A 207 2.45 1.42 -4.12
C LEU A 207 0.99 1.65 -3.76
N GLN A 208 0.07 1.50 -4.73
CA GLN A 208 -1.36 1.59 -4.47
C GLN A 208 -1.86 0.45 -3.58
N LEU A 209 -1.40 -0.78 -3.82
CA LEU A 209 -1.73 -1.90 -2.93
C LEU A 209 -1.16 -1.67 -1.53
N THR A 210 0.08 -1.20 -1.44
CA THR A 210 0.72 -0.88 -0.16
C THR A 210 -0.08 0.17 0.61
N ASN A 211 -0.44 1.28 -0.03
CA ASN A 211 -1.28 2.30 0.58
C ASN A 211 -2.61 1.72 1.06
N HIS A 212 -3.25 0.85 0.28
CA HIS A 212 -4.51 0.24 0.69
C HIS A 212 -4.34 -0.70 1.89
N ILE A 213 -3.26 -1.50 1.92
CA ILE A 213 -2.91 -2.35 3.06
C ILE A 213 -2.72 -1.47 4.30
N VAL A 214 -1.88 -0.44 4.21
CA VAL A 214 -1.54 0.42 5.35
C VAL A 214 -2.75 1.24 5.80
N GLN A 215 -3.56 1.75 4.88
CA GLN A 215 -4.82 2.41 5.21
C GLN A 215 -5.71 1.49 6.06
N THR A 216 -5.85 0.24 5.63
CA THR A 216 -6.67 -0.75 6.33
C THR A 216 -6.04 -1.13 7.68
N SER A 217 -4.71 -1.06 7.80
CA SER A 217 -4.00 -1.36 9.05
C SER A 217 -3.79 -0.19 9.99
N ASN A 218 -4.01 1.07 9.60
CA ASN A 218 -3.72 2.27 10.41
C ASN A 218 -4.28 2.24 11.85
N LEU A 219 -5.31 1.43 12.14
CA LEU A 219 -5.80 1.19 13.49
C LEU A 219 -4.75 0.54 14.41
N SER A 220 -3.82 -0.26 13.86
CA SER A 220 -2.70 -0.89 14.58
C SER A 220 -1.74 0.13 15.20
N VAL A 221 -1.67 1.35 14.66
CA VAL A 221 -0.87 2.44 15.25
C VAL A 221 -1.25 2.70 16.70
N ILE A 222 -2.53 2.54 17.07
CA ILE A 222 -2.99 2.73 18.46
C ILE A 222 -2.26 1.73 19.37
N PHE A 223 -2.13 0.47 18.96
CA PHE A 223 -1.40 -0.54 19.74
C PHE A 223 0.09 -0.22 19.83
N ILE A 224 0.69 0.31 18.77
CA ILE A 224 2.10 0.71 18.75
C ILE A 224 2.35 1.93 19.65
N VAL A 225 1.45 2.90 19.67
CA VAL A 225 1.53 4.06 20.58
C VAL A 225 1.40 3.61 22.03
N ILE A 226 0.46 2.71 22.34
CA ILE A 226 0.30 2.17 23.70
C ILE A 226 1.55 1.36 24.08
N PHE A 227 2.08 0.52 23.19
CA PHE A 227 3.36 -0.16 23.36
C PHE A 227 4.47 0.82 23.76
N PHE A 228 4.64 1.89 22.98
CA PHE A 228 5.67 2.90 23.22
C PHE A 228 5.51 3.57 24.59
N ILE A 229 4.27 3.92 24.97
CA ILE A 229 3.95 4.51 26.27
C ILE A 229 4.30 3.57 27.42
N PHE A 230 3.96 2.28 27.33
CA PHE A 230 4.31 1.31 28.37
C PHE A 230 5.83 1.14 28.51
N MET A 231 6.54 1.11 27.39
CA MET A 231 8.00 1.00 27.39
C MET A 231 8.68 2.22 28.00
N ILE A 232 8.19 3.44 27.72
CA ILE A 232 8.80 4.66 28.27
C ILE A 232 8.36 4.96 29.70
N LEU A 233 7.12 4.66 30.11
CA LEU A 233 6.60 5.07 31.42
C LEU A 233 6.71 3.99 32.51
N ALA A 234 6.49 2.71 32.16
CA ALA A 234 6.35 1.65 33.15
C ALA A 234 7.63 0.82 33.35
N GLY A 235 8.67 0.99 32.52
CA GLY A 235 9.93 0.25 32.68
C GLY A 235 9.69 -1.28 32.66
N PRO A 236 10.36 -2.08 33.52
CA PRO A 236 10.20 -3.53 33.54
C PRO A 236 8.76 -4.03 33.75
N SER A 237 7.97 -3.33 34.58
CA SER A 237 6.58 -3.74 34.85
C SER A 237 5.66 -3.51 33.65
N GLY A 238 6.06 -2.65 32.72
CA GLY A 238 5.36 -2.39 31.46
C GLY A 238 5.63 -3.42 30.35
N VAL A 239 6.70 -4.21 30.46
CA VAL A 239 7.16 -5.08 29.35
C VAL A 239 6.11 -6.10 28.94
N VAL A 240 5.39 -6.69 29.89
CA VAL A 240 4.32 -7.66 29.57
C VAL A 240 3.22 -7.01 28.76
N MET A 241 2.73 -5.84 29.22
CA MET A 241 1.66 -5.13 28.54
C MET A 241 2.10 -4.57 27.19
N ALA A 242 3.32 -4.02 27.10
CA ALA A 242 3.94 -3.61 25.85
C ALA A 242 4.00 -4.79 24.87
N SER A 243 4.52 -5.94 25.29
CA SER A 243 4.59 -7.14 24.45
C SER A 243 3.22 -7.54 23.91
N LEU A 244 2.18 -7.55 24.75
CA LEU A 244 0.81 -7.85 24.31
C LEU A 244 0.32 -6.89 23.22
N MET A 245 0.59 -5.59 23.35
CA MET A 245 0.21 -4.60 22.34
C MET A 245 0.97 -4.78 21.03
N LEU A 246 2.26 -5.11 21.09
CA LEU A 246 3.06 -5.38 19.90
C LEU A 246 2.56 -6.63 19.16
N TRP A 247 2.24 -7.71 19.88
CA TRP A 247 1.62 -8.91 19.30
C TRP A 247 0.25 -8.62 18.70
N LEU A 248 -0.57 -7.80 19.36
CA LEU A 248 -1.88 -7.42 18.84
C LEU A 248 -1.76 -6.60 17.55
N SER A 249 -0.79 -5.69 17.47
CA SER A 249 -0.45 -4.97 16.24
C SER A 249 -0.06 -5.92 15.11
N ALA A 250 0.86 -6.86 15.38
CA ALA A 250 1.32 -7.83 14.39
C ALA A 250 0.19 -8.75 13.87
N ILE A 251 -0.66 -9.25 14.78
CA ILE A 251 -1.84 -10.06 14.41
C ILE A 251 -2.80 -9.22 13.55
N PHE A 252 -3.07 -7.97 13.95
CA PHE A 252 -3.94 -7.07 13.19
C PHE A 252 -3.41 -6.83 11.77
N PHE A 253 -2.11 -6.52 11.64
CA PHE A 253 -1.47 -6.36 10.34
C PHE A 253 -1.55 -7.63 9.48
N GLY A 254 -1.33 -8.81 10.06
CA GLY A 254 -1.49 -10.10 9.36
C GLY A 254 -2.92 -10.35 8.87
N MET A 255 -3.92 -10.02 9.69
CA MET A 255 -5.33 -10.08 9.27
C MET A 255 -5.62 -9.13 8.12
N VAL A 256 -5.12 -7.89 8.18
CA VAL A 256 -5.29 -6.90 7.11
C VAL A 256 -4.70 -7.37 5.79
N LEU A 257 -3.48 -7.93 5.79
CA LEU A 257 -2.90 -8.52 4.59
C LEU A 257 -3.82 -9.59 3.99
N THR A 258 -4.39 -10.45 4.83
CA THR A 258 -5.30 -11.52 4.38
C THR A 258 -6.58 -10.96 3.77
N VAL A 259 -7.21 -9.99 4.43
CA VAL A 259 -8.47 -9.39 3.95
C VAL A 259 -8.25 -8.61 2.66
N VAL A 260 -7.13 -7.88 2.53
CA VAL A 260 -6.82 -7.15 1.30
C VAL A 260 -6.48 -8.09 0.15
N VAL A 261 -5.75 -9.19 0.40
CA VAL A 261 -5.43 -10.19 -0.64
C VAL A 261 -6.66 -10.87 -1.20
N LEU A 262 -7.72 -11.04 -0.40
CA LEU A 262 -8.92 -11.80 -0.77
C LEU A 262 -10.18 -10.93 -0.97
N GLY A 263 -10.10 -9.64 -0.71
CA GLY A 263 -11.26 -8.76 -0.55
C GLY A 263 -11.87 -8.25 -1.86
N ASP A 264 -11.14 -8.32 -2.96
CA ASP A 264 -11.60 -7.78 -4.23
C ASP A 264 -12.63 -8.69 -4.91
N PRO A 265 -13.65 -8.13 -5.58
CA PRO A 265 -14.61 -8.92 -6.34
C PRO A 265 -14.03 -9.42 -7.67
N ASN A 266 -14.58 -10.52 -8.17
CA ASN A 266 -14.26 -11.14 -9.47
C ASN A 266 -12.80 -11.64 -9.58
N PRO A 267 -12.40 -12.65 -8.79
CA PRO A 267 -11.10 -13.30 -8.95
C PRO A 267 -11.03 -14.06 -10.28
N VAL A 268 -9.86 -14.02 -10.94
CA VAL A 268 -9.59 -14.73 -12.20
C VAL A 268 -9.16 -16.17 -11.92
N HIS A 269 -8.36 -16.37 -10.88
CA HIS A 269 -7.98 -17.68 -10.36
C HIS A 269 -8.64 -17.93 -9.01
N ASP A 270 -8.80 -19.20 -8.63
CA ASP A 270 -9.36 -19.56 -7.33
C ASP A 270 -8.54 -18.95 -6.19
N ASN A 271 -9.23 -18.24 -5.29
CA ASN A 271 -8.69 -17.59 -4.10
C ASN A 271 -7.85 -18.55 -3.25
N PHE A 272 -8.20 -19.84 -3.21
CA PHE A 272 -7.48 -20.85 -2.43
C PHE A 272 -6.01 -20.97 -2.85
N TYR A 273 -5.71 -21.07 -4.15
CA TYR A 273 -4.34 -21.25 -4.63
C TYR A 273 -3.50 -19.97 -4.48
N GLY A 274 -4.12 -18.81 -4.69
CA GLY A 274 -3.46 -17.53 -4.42
C GLY A 274 -3.17 -17.32 -2.94
N TYR A 275 -4.10 -17.69 -2.06
CA TYR A 275 -3.87 -17.65 -0.61
C TYR A 275 -2.82 -18.67 -0.16
N LEU A 276 -2.80 -19.87 -0.74
CA LEU A 276 -1.76 -20.86 -0.45
C LEU A 276 -0.37 -20.32 -0.84
N LEU A 277 -0.25 -19.68 -2.00
CA LEU A 277 0.98 -18.99 -2.40
C LEU A 277 1.36 -17.90 -1.39
N PHE A 278 0.41 -17.07 -0.97
CA PHE A 278 0.62 -16.03 0.04
C PHE A 278 1.20 -16.60 1.34
N ILE A 279 0.59 -17.65 1.88
CA ILE A 279 1.05 -18.31 3.12
C ILE A 279 2.43 -18.96 2.95
N VAL A 280 2.72 -19.59 1.81
CA VAL A 280 4.04 -20.16 1.53
C VAL A 280 5.11 -19.07 1.48
N LEU A 281 4.85 -17.95 0.81
CA LEU A 281 5.79 -16.83 0.74
C LEU A 281 6.01 -16.17 2.11
N GLN A 282 4.94 -16.02 2.90
CA GLN A 282 5.06 -15.54 4.28
C GLN A 282 5.84 -16.50 5.18
N ALA A 283 5.64 -17.81 5.03
CA ALA A 283 6.41 -18.80 5.78
C ALA A 283 7.89 -18.75 5.42
N ILE A 284 8.24 -18.68 4.13
CA ILE A 284 9.64 -18.57 3.67
C ILE A 284 10.28 -17.30 4.23
N THR A 285 9.63 -16.15 4.04
CA THR A 285 10.15 -14.86 4.54
C THR A 285 10.25 -14.86 6.07
N GLY A 286 9.25 -15.39 6.77
CA GLY A 286 9.25 -15.54 8.23
C GLY A 286 10.38 -16.42 8.75
N VAL A 287 10.68 -17.54 8.08
CA VAL A 287 11.82 -18.41 8.43
C VAL A 287 13.14 -17.68 8.25
N ILE A 288 13.33 -16.95 7.14
CA ILE A 288 14.55 -16.17 6.89
C ILE A 288 14.72 -15.10 7.98
N ILE A 289 13.67 -14.34 8.26
CA ILE A 289 13.64 -13.31 9.32
C ILE A 289 13.97 -13.93 10.68
N PHE A 290 13.36 -15.07 11.02
CA PHE A 290 13.60 -15.77 12.28
C PHE A 290 15.06 -16.25 12.41
N MET A 291 15.65 -16.77 11.34
CA MET A 291 17.07 -17.17 11.31
C MET A 291 18.00 -15.96 11.54
N LEU A 292 17.70 -14.82 10.93
CA LEU A 292 18.48 -13.59 11.11
C LEU A 292 18.40 -13.09 12.56
N ILE A 293 17.20 -13.00 13.15
CA ILE A 293 17.03 -12.58 14.55
C ILE A 293 17.73 -13.56 15.51
N SER A 294 17.55 -14.86 15.27
CA SER A 294 18.17 -15.89 16.10
C SER A 294 19.69 -15.80 16.05
N SER A 295 20.28 -15.52 14.88
CA SER A 295 21.71 -15.32 14.75
C SER A 295 22.23 -14.08 15.50
N MET A 296 21.44 -13.00 15.55
CA MET A 296 21.77 -11.79 16.33
C MET A 296 21.74 -12.07 17.84
N ILE A 297 20.76 -12.83 18.33
CA ILE A 297 20.63 -13.19 19.75
C ILE A 297 21.71 -14.21 20.16
N ILE A 298 21.91 -15.28 19.38
CA ILE A 298 22.89 -16.33 19.67
C ILE A 298 24.32 -15.78 19.61
N GLY A 299 24.62 -14.86 18.69
CA GLY A 299 25.92 -14.19 18.60
C GLY A 299 26.30 -13.45 19.89
N GLN A 300 25.33 -12.87 20.60
CA GLN A 300 25.56 -12.18 21.87
C GLN A 300 25.69 -13.12 23.08
N ILE A 301 25.04 -14.29 23.04
CA ILE A 301 25.17 -15.34 24.07
C ILE A 301 26.52 -16.06 23.93
N GLY A 302 26.95 -16.33 22.69
CA GLY A 302 28.23 -17.00 22.40
C GLY A 302 29.45 -16.18 22.81
N SER A 303 29.42 -14.86 22.62
CA SER A 303 30.49 -13.95 23.08
C SER A 303 30.55 -13.81 24.60
N SER A 304 29.44 -14.04 25.29
CA SER A 304 29.38 -13.99 26.76
C SER A 304 29.97 -15.26 27.40
N PHE A 305 29.82 -16.43 26.75
CA PHE A 305 30.39 -17.69 27.23
C PHE A 305 31.91 -17.79 27.04
N LEU A 306 32.46 -17.24 25.95
CA LEU A 306 33.92 -17.25 25.69
C LEU A 306 34.72 -16.28 26.57
N ASN A 307 34.09 -15.28 27.17
CA ASN A 307 34.74 -14.37 28.12
C ASN A 307 34.68 -14.87 29.58
N LEU A 308 34.05 -16.03 29.82
CA LEU A 308 33.90 -16.67 31.13
C LEU A 308 34.77 -17.94 31.30
N ILE A 309 35.51 -18.34 30.25
CA ILE A 309 36.51 -19.42 30.24
C ILE A 309 37.88 -18.79 29.97
#